data_AF-A0A1I4EKI2-F1
#
_entry.id   AF-A0A1I4EKI2-F1
#
_cell.length_a   1.000
_cell.length_b   1.000
_cell.length_c   1.000
_cell.angle_alpha   90.00
_cell.angle_beta   90.00
_cell.angle_gamma   90.00
#
_symmetry.space_group_name_H-M   'P 1'
#
loop_
_entity.id
_entity.type
_entity.pdbx_description
1 polymer ?
#
loop_
_entity_poly.entity_id
_entity_poly.type
_entity_poly.pdbx_seq_one_letter_code
_entity_poly.pdbx_strand_id
1 'polypeptide(L)' 'MKKLVWVVPFVGLYVVYEGIVVLLTQGRGESIYELGMLIPATTPSLMTHGSIFVLAGIALICAPFILRKLGSI' A
#
# COMPACT_ATOMS: atom_id res chain seq x y z
N MET A 1 17.55 17.43 2.09
CA MET A 1 16.26 16.73 2.27
C MET A 1 15.48 16.48 0.96
N LYS A 2 15.60 17.31 -0.08
CA LYS A 2 14.88 17.13 -1.37
C LYS A 2 15.07 15.78 -2.08
N LYS A 3 16.22 15.11 -1.89
CA LYS A 3 16.49 13.78 -2.49
C LYS A 3 15.66 12.65 -1.86
N LEU A 4 15.28 12.78 -0.58
CA LEU A 4 14.55 11.73 0.15
C LEU A 4 13.10 11.60 -0.34
N VAL A 5 12.51 12.71 -0.81
CA VAL A 5 11.14 12.79 -1.32
C VAL A 5 10.94 11.90 -2.56
N TRP A 6 12.00 11.69 -3.34
CA TRP A 6 11.98 10.81 -4.52
C TRP A 6 12.02 9.32 -4.17
N VAL A 7 12.27 8.95 -2.91
CA VAL A 7 12.22 7.55 -2.45
C VAL A 7 10.78 7.14 -2.10
N VAL A 8 9.93 8.10 -1.75
CA VAL A 8 8.53 7.86 -1.33
C VAL A 8 7.70 7.10 -2.39
N PRO A 9 7.83 7.36 -3.71
CA PRO A 9 7.15 6.56 -4.72
C PRO A 9 7.57 5.09 -4.77
N PHE A 10 8.83 4.78 -4.47
CA PHE A 10 9.30 3.39 -4.45
C PHE A 10 8.70 2.62 -3.28
N VAL A 11 8.58 3.27 -2.12
CA VAL A 11 7.85 2.72 -0.97
C VAL A 11 6.37 2.52 -1.34
N GLY A 12 5.76 3.51 -1.99
CA GLY A 12 4.39 3.40 -2.47
C GLY A 12 4.17 2.23 -3.44
N LEU A 13 5.10 2.02 -4.39
CA LEU A 13 5.07 0.87 -5.32
C LEU A 13 5.14 -0.46 -4.58
N TYR A 14 6.01 -0.58 -3.57
CA TYR A 14 6.10 -1.77 -2.74
C TYR A 14 4.78 -2.04 -1.99
N VAL A 15 4.17 -1.00 -1.40
CA VAL A 15 2.89 -1.13 -0.70
C VAL A 15 1.75 -1.52 -1.66
N VAL A 16 1.73 -1.00 -2.90
CA VAL A 16 0.78 -1.44 -3.92
C VAL A 16 0.98 -2.92 -4.27
N TYR A 17 2.23 -3.35 -4.44
CA TYR A 17 2.55 -4.75 -4.73
C TYR A 17 2.01 -5.68 -3.63
N GLU A 18 2.30 -5.40 -2.36
CA GLU A 18 1.80 -6.20 -1.25
C GLU A 18 0.27 -6.17 -1.16
N GLY A 19 -0.36 -5.01 -1.42
CA GLY A 19 -1.81 -4.92 -1.51
C GLY A 19 -2.41 -5.84 -2.59
N ILE A 20 -1.78 -5.92 -3.76
CA ILE A 20 -2.19 -6.82 -4.84
C ILE A 20 -1.99 -8.28 -4.41
N VAL A 21 -0.89 -8.62 -3.75
CA VAL A 21 -0.64 -9.97 -3.22
C VAL A 21 -1.75 -10.39 -2.24
N VAL A 22 -2.14 -9.50 -1.33
CA VAL A 22 -3.25 -9.73 -0.39
C VAL A 22 -4.57 -9.93 -1.14
N LEU A 23 -4.86 -9.14 -2.18
CA LEU A 23 -6.08 -9.29 -2.99
C LEU A 23 -6.13 -10.60 -3.78
N LEU A 24 -4.98 -11.10 -4.22
CA LEU A 24 -4.87 -12.35 -4.97
C LEU A 24 -4.77 -13.58 -4.04
N THR A 25 -4.59 -13.37 -2.73
CA THR A 25 -4.55 -14.44 -1.76
C THR A 25 -5.91 -15.12 -1.66
N GLN A 26 -5.95 -16.44 -1.74
CA GLN A 26 -7.19 -17.19 -1.54
C GLN A 26 -7.48 -17.34 -0.04
N GLY A 27 -8.71 -17.02 0.36
CA GLY A 27 -9.15 -17.15 1.74
C GLY A 27 -9.26 -18.62 2.15
N ARG A 28 -8.21 -19.15 2.79
CA ARG A 28 -8.15 -20.53 3.30
C ARG A 28 -8.52 -20.65 4.78
N GLY A 29 -8.91 -19.55 5.43
CA GLY A 29 -9.23 -19.50 6.86
C GLY A 29 -8.01 -19.34 7.79
N GLU A 30 -6.79 -19.32 7.24
CA GLU A 30 -5.56 -19.02 7.97
C GLU A 30 -5.34 -17.50 8.09
N SER A 31 -4.46 -17.03 8.98
CA SER A 31 -4.05 -15.62 9.02
C SER A 31 -2.75 -15.42 8.23
N ILE A 32 -2.70 -14.40 7.38
CA ILE A 32 -1.47 -13.99 6.69
C ILE A 32 -0.84 -12.80 7.42
N TYR A 33 0.49 -12.70 7.38
CA TYR A 33 1.21 -11.58 7.99
C TYR A 33 1.79 -10.70 6.88
N GLU A 34 1.21 -9.52 6.68
CA GLU A 34 1.61 -8.61 5.62
C GLU A 34 1.71 -7.17 6.10
N LEU A 35 2.74 -6.45 5.63
CA LEU A 35 3.04 -5.07 6.02
C LEU A 35 3.05 -4.83 7.55
N GLY A 36 3.47 -5.84 8.31
CA GLY A 36 3.52 -5.77 9.78
C GLY A 36 2.19 -6.04 10.48
N MET A 37 1.14 -6.42 9.74
CA MET A 37 -0.20 -6.68 10.26
C MET A 37 -0.63 -8.12 10.04
N LEU A 38 -1.28 -8.69 11.06
CA LEU A 38 -1.93 -10.00 10.96
C LEU A 38 -3.32 -9.82 10.34
N ILE A 39 -3.50 -10.31 9.11
CA ILE A 39 -4.74 -10.19 8.35
C ILE A 39 -5.43 -11.56 8.34
N PRO A 40 -6.67 -11.66 8.83
CA PRO A 40 -7.47 -12.88 8.65
C PRO A 40 -7.65 -13.16 7.16
N ALA A 41 -7.31 -14.36 6.66
CA ALA A 41 -7.54 -14.76 5.27
C ALA A 41 -9.01 -15.19 5.06
N THR A 42 -9.93 -14.29 5.41
CA THR A 42 -11.32 -14.35 5.00
C THR A 42 -11.51 -13.42 3.80
N THR A 43 -12.33 -13.81 2.84
CA THR A 43 -12.61 -13.01 1.63
C THR A 43 -12.93 -11.53 1.92
N PRO A 44 -13.81 -11.17 2.87
CA PRO A 44 -14.08 -9.75 3.16
C PRO A 44 -12.83 -9.04 3.71
N SER A 45 -12.07 -9.68 4.59
CA SER A 45 -10.87 -9.09 5.19
C SER A 45 -9.77 -8.85 4.14
N LEU A 46 -9.50 -9.83 3.29
CA LEU A 46 -8.52 -9.73 2.21
C LEU A 46 -8.88 -8.62 1.22
N MET A 47 -10.16 -8.53 0.84
CA MET A 47 -10.65 -7.45 -0.02
C MET A 47 -10.45 -6.07 0.62
N THR A 48 -10.82 -5.92 1.89
CA THR A 48 -10.70 -4.63 2.59
C THR A 48 -9.25 -4.21 2.76
N HIS A 49 -8.41 -5.07 3.34
CA HIS A 49 -7.02 -4.73 3.62
C HIS A 49 -6.20 -4.58 2.34
N GLY A 50 -6.36 -5.49 1.38
CA GLY A 50 -5.70 -5.40 0.08
C GLY A 50 -6.06 -4.11 -0.67
N SER A 51 -7.33 -3.72 -0.68
CA SER A 51 -7.77 -2.46 -1.30
C SER A 51 -7.20 -1.23 -0.59
N ILE A 52 -7.18 -1.25 0.76
CA ILE A 52 -6.58 -0.16 1.55
C ILE A 52 -5.09 -0.02 1.23
N PHE A 53 -4.35 -1.12 1.16
CA PHE A 53 -2.92 -1.11 0.82
C PHE A 53 -2.69 -0.56 -0.58
N VAL A 54 -3.45 -0.99 -1.57
CA VAL A 54 -3.35 -0.45 -2.94
C VAL A 54 -3.62 1.07 -2.93
N LEU A 55 -4.68 1.53 -2.28
CA LEU A 55 -5.01 2.96 -2.22
C LEU A 55 -3.94 3.77 -1.48
N ALA A 56 -3.43 3.27 -0.35
CA ALA A 56 -2.36 3.91 0.41
C ALA A 56 -1.06 3.98 -0.39
N GLY A 57 -0.70 2.91 -1.10
CA GLY A 57 0.46 2.86 -1.97
C GLY A 57 0.36 3.85 -3.14
N ILE A 58 -0.80 3.94 -3.80
CA ILE A 58 -1.07 4.95 -4.83
C ILE A 58 -0.95 6.36 -4.27
N ALA A 59 -1.51 6.61 -3.07
CA ALA A 59 -1.40 7.91 -2.42
C ALA A 59 0.07 8.29 -2.15
N LEU A 60 0.91 7.35 -1.70
CA LEU A 60 2.35 7.56 -1.52
C LEU A 60 3.08 7.83 -2.83
N ILE A 61 2.73 7.13 -3.92
CA ILE A 61 3.28 7.41 -5.26
C ILE A 61 2.93 8.82 -5.71
N CYS A 62 1.68 9.25 -5.49
CA CYS A 62 1.19 10.56 -5.89
C CYS A 62 1.65 11.70 -4.97
N ALA A 63 2.03 11.41 -3.72
CA ALA A 63 2.40 12.39 -2.71
C ALA A 63 3.44 13.43 -3.18
N PRO A 64 4.60 13.07 -3.78
CA PRO A 64 5.56 14.07 -4.23
C PRO A 64 5.04 14.98 -5.35
N PHE A 65 4.14 14.47 -6.21
CA PHE A 65 3.54 15.27 -7.28
C PHE A 65 2.53 16.28 -6.72
N ILE A 66 1.72 15.86 -5.76
CA ILE A 66 0.74 16.71 -5.07
C ILE A 66 1.45 17.79 -4.24
N LEU A 67 2.49 17.41 -3.48
CA LEU A 67 3.26 18.33 -2.65
C LEU A 67 4.01 19.37 -3.49
N ARG A 68 4.54 18.98 -4.66
CA ARG A 68 5.14 19.91 -5.63
C ARG A 68 4.11 20.89 -6.18
N LYS A 69 2.87 20.45 -6.44
CA LYS A 69 1.79 21.32 -6.94
C LYS A 69 1.29 22.30 -5.88
N LEU A 70 1.29 21.90 -4.60
CA LEU A 70 0.86 22.73 -3.48
C LEU A 70 1.93 23.74 -3.00
N GLY A 71 3.12 23.78 -3.62
CA GLY A 71 4.18 24.73 -3.29
C GLY A 71 4.89 24.47 -1.96
N SER A 72 4.71 23.27 -1.38
CA SER A 72 5.25 22.94 -0.06
C SER A 72 6.73 22.47 -0.08
N ILE A 73 7.33 22.29 -1.27
CA ILE A 73 8.72 21.83 -1.52
C ILE A 73 9.28 22.52 -2.77
#